data_AF-A0A921JFD0-F1
#
_entry.id   AF-A0A921JFD0-F1
#
_cell.length_a   1.000
_cell.length_b   1.000
_cell.length_c   1.000
_cell.angle_alpha   90.00
_cell.angle_beta   90.00
_cell.angle_gamma   90.00
#
_symmetry.space_group_name_H-M   'P 1'
#
loop_
_entity.id
_entity.type
_entity.pdbx_description
1 polymer ?
#
loop_
_entity_poly.entity_id
_entity_poly.type
_entity_poly.pdbx_seq_one_letter_code
_entity_poly.pdbx_strand_id
1 'polypeptide(L)'
;MTRIQTAFDDHARSLFASNEPPARVIEVGEITAGIAVPEHGGVRFFSSERRFDGLDGTLFRNVEQAARAAREKNRQPRLRAV
;
A
#
# COMPACT_ATOMS: atom_id res chain seq x y z
N MET A 1 3.59 13.89 -5.55
CA MET A 1 4.71 13.05 -5.08
C MET A 1 4.13 11.82 -4.38
N THR A 2 4.85 10.69 -4.37
CA THR A 2 4.44 9.46 -3.68
C THR A 2 5.52 9.14 -2.67
N ARG A 3 5.15 9.02 -1.40
CA ARG A 3 6.08 8.76 -0.30
C ARG A 3 5.78 7.36 0.24
N ILE A 4 6.83 6.57 0.43
CA ILE A 4 6.74 5.21 0.96
C ILE A 4 7.43 5.25 2.31
N GLN A 5 6.65 5.18 3.39
CA GLN A 5 7.17 5.21 4.75
C GLN A 5 7.15 3.78 5.31
N THR A 6 8.29 3.29 5.76
CA THR A 6 8.38 2.01 6.47
C THR A 6 7.70 2.19 7.83
N ALA A 7 6.62 1.45 8.09
CA ALA A 7 6.00 1.41 9.41
C ALA A 7 6.42 0.09 10.07
N PHE A 8 6.70 0.13 11.36
CA PHE A 8 7.06 -0.94 12.29
C PHE A 8 8.56 -1.13 12.60
N ASP A 9 8.81 -1.02 13.91
CA ASP A 9 10.04 -1.05 14.70
C ASP A 9 11.15 -2.03 14.30
N ASP A 10 12.39 -1.52 14.41
CA ASP A 10 13.67 -2.20 14.19
C ASP A 10 13.97 -3.33 15.20
N HIS A 11 13.24 -3.44 16.31
CA HIS A 11 13.57 -4.37 17.40
C HIS A 11 13.03 -5.82 17.24
N ALA A 12 11.98 -6.05 16.45
CA ALA A 12 11.43 -7.39 16.20
C ALA A 12 12.11 -8.14 15.04
N ARG A 13 13.10 -7.51 14.42
CA ARG A 13 13.69 -7.92 13.13
C ARG A 13 14.50 -9.21 13.19
N SER A 14 14.88 -9.70 14.38
CA SER A 14 15.80 -10.84 14.51
C SER A 14 15.12 -12.19 14.74
N LEU A 15 13.83 -12.24 15.12
CA LEU A 15 13.17 -13.50 15.50
C LEU A 15 12.19 -14.04 14.45
N PHE A 16 11.75 -13.19 13.51
CA PHE A 16 10.83 -13.54 12.42
C PHE A 16 11.32 -13.06 11.06
N ALA A 17 12.64 -12.99 10.85
CA ALA A 17 13.21 -12.64 9.55
C ALA A 17 12.98 -13.77 8.53
N SER A 18 11.73 -13.96 8.11
CA SER A 18 11.49 -14.15 6.68
C SER A 18 12.23 -13.02 5.99
N ASN A 19 13.02 -13.33 4.96
CA ASN A 19 13.79 -12.35 4.19
C ASN A 19 12.88 -11.42 3.36
N GLU A 20 11.64 -11.22 3.80
CA GLU A 20 10.60 -10.42 3.19
C GLU A 20 10.72 -8.98 3.70
N PRO A 21 10.69 -7.99 2.79
CA PRO A 21 10.78 -6.59 3.17
C PRO A 21 9.64 -6.24 4.14
N PRO A 22 9.83 -5.33 5.11
CA PRO A 22 8.80 -4.98 6.08
C PRO A 22 7.56 -4.38 5.42
N ALA A 23 6.44 -4.33 6.15
CA ALA A 23 5.24 -3.65 5.68
C ALA A 23 5.50 -2.16 5.41
N ARG A 24 4.89 -1.63 4.34
CA ARG A 24 5.21 -0.30 3.80
C ARG A 24 3.94 0.52 3.67
N VAL A 25 3.89 1.67 4.34
CA VAL A 25 2.80 2.64 4.18
C VAL A 25 2.99 3.35 2.84
N ILE A 26 1.90 3.44 2.08
CA ILE A 26 1.83 4.10 0.78
C ILE A 26 1.06 5.39 0.93
N GLU A 27 1.70 6.51 0.63
CA GLU A 27 1.11 7.83 0.64
C GLU A 27 1.05 8.41 -0.77
N VAL A 28 -0.12 8.93 -1.15
CA VAL A 28 -0.38 9.52 -2.46
C VAL A 28 -0.79 10.98 -2.27
N GLY A 29 0.10 11.90 -2.65
CA GLY A 29 -0.12 13.32 -2.36
C GLY A 29 -0.01 13.56 -0.86
N GLU A 30 -1.05 14.14 -0.27
CA GLU A 30 -1.13 14.43 1.17
C GLU A 30 -1.92 13.37 1.94
N ILE A 31 -2.26 12.24 1.31
CA ILE A 31 -3.14 11.26 1.94
C ILE A 31 -2.53 9.86 1.95
N THR A 32 -2.60 9.23 3.11
CA THR A 32 -2.26 7.82 3.29
C THR A 32 -3.24 6.99 2.48
N ALA A 33 -2.72 6.32 1.45
CA ALA A 33 -3.51 5.45 0.60
C ALA A 33 -3.80 4.11 1.28
N GLY A 34 -2.80 3.60 1.99
CA GLY A 34 -2.89 2.29 2.61
C GLY A 34 -1.55 1.75 3.06
N ILE A 35 -1.53 0.48 3.44
CA ILE A 35 -0.34 -0.27 3.80
C ILE A 35 -0.18 -1.46 2.85
N ALA A 36 1.04 -1.68 2.36
CA ALA A 36 1.45 -2.86 1.63
C ALA A 36 2.10 -3.84 2.61
N VAL A 37 1.41 -4.93 2.89
CA VAL A 37 1.88 -6.01 3.76
C VAL A 37 2.54 -7.08 2.89
N PRO A 38 3.73 -7.58 3.22
CA PRO A 38 4.37 -8.66 2.47
C PRO A 38 3.56 -9.94 2.63
N GLU A 39 3.32 -10.65 1.52
CA GLU A 39 2.69 -11.95 1.52
C GLU A 39 3.38 -12.88 0.53
N HIS A 40 3.15 -14.19 0.67
CA HIS A 40 3.66 -15.19 -0.26
C HIS A 40 3.31 -14.84 -1.71
N GLY A 41 4.32 -14.41 -2.48
CA GLY A 41 4.18 -14.05 -3.90
C GLY A 41 4.03 -12.55 -4.19
N GLY A 42 4.12 -11.67 -3.19
CA GLY A 42 4.11 -10.23 -3.41
C GLY A 42 3.80 -9.39 -2.17
N VAL A 43 2.91 -8.41 -2.33
CA VAL A 43 2.43 -7.56 -1.25
C VAL A 43 0.93 -7.35 -1.35
N ARG A 44 0.21 -7.54 -0.26
CA ARG A 44 -1.22 -7.24 -0.17
C ARG A 44 -1.41 -5.80 0.24
N PHE A 45 -2.23 -5.07 -0.51
CA PHE A 45 -2.58 -3.70 -0.19
C PHE A 45 -3.83 -3.65 0.70
N PHE A 46 -3.77 -2.90 1.79
CA PHE A 46 -4.91 -2.57 2.63
C PHE A 46 -5.15 -1.07 2.57
N SER A 47 -6.35 -0.70 2.17
CA SER A 47 -6.78 0.68 2.02
C SER A 47 -6.91 1.36 3.39
N SER A 48 -6.53 2.65 3.44
CA SER A 48 -6.78 3.47 4.63
C SER A 48 -8.04 4.34 4.49
N GLU A 49 -8.57 4.47 3.27
CA GLU A 49 -9.54 5.51 2.88
C GLU A 49 -10.45 5.03 1.74
N ARG A 50 -11.73 5.44 1.77
CA ARG A 50 -12.80 4.93 0.87
C ARG A 50 -12.56 5.08 -0.62
N ARG A 51 -11.67 6.00 -1.03
CA ARG A 51 -11.29 6.17 -2.45
C ARG A 51 -10.35 5.07 -2.95
N PHE A 52 -9.76 4.30 -2.05
CA PHE A 52 -8.85 3.20 -2.33
C PHE A 52 -9.44 1.82 -2.04
N ASP A 53 -10.69 1.72 -1.58
CA ASP A 53 -11.39 0.44 -1.31
C ASP A 53 -11.33 -0.52 -2.51
N GLY A 54 -11.32 0.01 -3.74
CA GLY A 54 -11.18 -0.80 -4.95
C GLY A 54 -9.81 -1.47 -5.13
N LEU A 55 -8.84 -1.20 -4.25
CA LEU A 55 -7.52 -1.85 -4.19
C LEU A 55 -7.36 -2.69 -2.92
N ASP A 56 -8.34 -2.64 -2.01
CA ASP A 56 -8.29 -3.32 -0.71
C ASP A 56 -8.20 -4.84 -0.90
N GLY A 57 -7.29 -5.47 -0.17
CA GLY A 57 -7.02 -6.90 -0.25
C GLY A 57 -6.36 -7.37 -1.54
N THR A 58 -6.03 -6.46 -2.48
CA THR A 58 -5.40 -6.83 -3.75
C THR A 58 -3.94 -7.22 -3.53
N LEU A 59 -3.55 -8.40 -4.02
CA LEU A 59 -2.17 -8.87 -4.04
C LEU A 59 -1.46 -8.30 -5.28
N PHE A 60 -0.47 -7.44 -5.02
CA PHE A 60 0.41 -6.88 -6.03
C PHE A 60 1.75 -7.61 -6.03
N ARG A 61 2.45 -7.59 -7.16
CA ARG A 61 3.78 -8.21 -7.29
C ARG A 61 4.82 -7.50 -6.42
N ASN A 62 4.65 -6.20 -6.18
CA ASN A 62 5.53 -5.38 -5.34
C ASN A 62 4.85 -4.09 -4.88
N VAL A 63 5.49 -3.40 -3.93
CA VAL A 63 5.01 -2.14 -3.34
C VAL A 63 4.85 -1.03 -4.39
N GLU A 64 5.73 -0.98 -5.40
CA GLU A 64 5.66 0.04 -6.44
C GLU A 64 4.40 -0.08 -7.31
N GLN A 65 3.97 -1.32 -7.60
CA GLN A 65 2.75 -1.60 -8.33
C GLN A 65 1.52 -1.19 -7.52
N ALA A 66 1.51 -1.51 -6.22
CA ALA A 66 0.46 -1.06 -5.31
C ALA A 66 0.41 0.48 -5.24
N ALA A 67 1.57 1.14 -5.15
CA ALA A 67 1.67 2.60 -5.12
C ALA A 67 1.20 3.23 -6.44
N ARG A 68 1.50 2.62 -7.59
CA ARG A 68 1.01 3.07 -8.90
C ARG A 68 -0.51 2.98 -8.98
N ALA A 69 -1.09 1.86 -8.59
CA ALA A 69 -2.54 1.67 -8.58
C ALA A 69 -3.23 2.70 -7.67
N ALA A 70 -2.68 2.96 -6.48
CA ALA A 70 -3.17 3.98 -5.58
C ALA A 70 -3.11 5.40 -6.20
N ARG A 71 -2.02 5.73 -6.91
CA ARG A 71 -1.92 7.01 -7.64
C ARG A 71 -2.96 7.14 -8.74
N GLU A 72 -3.22 6.08 -9.48
CA GLU A 72 -4.23 6.06 -10.54
C GLU A 72 -5.63 6.23 -9.95
N LYS A 73 -5.95 5.55 -8.85
CA LYS A 73 -7.22 5.72 -8.13
C LYS A 73 -7.41 7.13 -7.59
N ASN A 74 -6.35 7.76 -7.06
CA ASN A 74 -6.43 9.14 -6.60
C ASN A 74 -6.65 10.15 -7.74
N ARG A 75 -6.21 9.81 -8.96
CA ARG A 75 -6.41 10.64 -10.15
C ARG A 75 -7.78 10.48 -10.80
N GLN A 76 -8.51 9.40 -10.50
CA GLN A 76 -9.86 9.22 -11.00
C GLN A 76 -10.79 10.15 -10.20
N PRO A 77 -11.31 11.25 -10.80
CA PRO A 77 -12.41 11.96 -10.17
C PRO A 77 -13.53 10.95 -9.97
N ARG A 78 -14.18 10.96 -8.81
CA ARG A 78 -15.39 10.15 -8.59
C ARG A 78 -16.38 10.62 -9.64
N LEU A 79 -16.45 9.93 -10.78
CA LEU A 79 -17.53 10.06 -11.75
C LEU A 79 -18.78 9.64 -11.01
N ARG A 80 -19.39 10.59 -10.30
CA ARG A 80 -20.75 10.45 -9.80
C ARG A 80 -21.61 10.48 -11.05
N ALA A 81 -22.07 9.30 -11.44
CA ALA A 81 -23.29 9.19 -12.23
C ALA A 81 -24.37 10.00 -11.50
N VAL A 82 -24.87 11.02 -12.19
CA VAL A 82 -26.03 11.83 -11.79
C VAL A 82 -27.32 11.10 -12.12
#